data_AF-A0A3N6HAU1-F1
#
_entry.id   AF-A0A3N6HAU1-F1
#
_cell.length_a   1.000
_cell.length_b   1.000
_cell.length_c   1.000
_cell.angle_alpha   90.00
_cell.angle_beta   90.00
_cell.angle_gamma   90.00
#
_symmetry.space_group_name_H-M   'P 1'
#
loop_
_entity.id
_entity.type
_entity.pdbx_description
1 polymer ?
#
loop_
_entity_poly.entity_id
_entity_poly.type
_entity_poly.pdbx_seq_one_letter_code
_entity_poly.pdbx_strand_id
1 'polypeptide(L)'
;MERQPEGVVRSPDETVREAQRLLDAGMPFHAHEVFEDAWKSGPEAERELWRGLAQMAVGLTHAARGNSAGGARLLRRGAAAVEAFRESGPHGIGVGALIVWARELAGRVDTPGDGTAGRARVVDASTEAPRLRPGGRA
;
A
#
# COMPACT_ATOMS: atom_id res chain seq x y z
N MET A 1 -13.45 10.99 9.53
CA MET A 1 -12.93 11.12 8.15
C MET A 1 -14.01 10.65 7.21
N GLU A 2 -14.32 11.45 6.21
CA GLU A 2 -15.25 11.09 5.14
C GLU A 2 -14.59 10.08 4.19
N ARG A 3 -15.36 9.11 3.69
CA ARG A 3 -14.90 8.09 2.72
C ARG A 3 -14.70 8.74 1.35
N GLN A 4 -13.84 8.17 0.50
CA GLN A 4 -13.83 8.58 -0.91
C GLN A 4 -15.20 8.28 -1.56
N PRO A 5 -15.64 9.04 -2.57
CA PRO A 5 -16.74 8.60 -3.43
C PRO A 5 -16.39 7.25 -4.05
N GLU A 6 -17.23 6.24 -3.81
CA GLU A 6 -17.04 4.87 -4.29
C GLU A 6 -17.34 4.76 -5.80
N GLY A 7 -16.61 3.91 -6.53
CA GLY A 7 -16.90 3.61 -7.94
C GLY A 7 -16.43 4.67 -8.93
N VAL A 8 -15.46 5.51 -8.54
CA VAL A 8 -14.89 6.51 -9.45
C VAL A 8 -13.87 5.84 -10.37
N VAL A 9 -14.25 5.72 -11.65
CA VAL A 9 -13.37 5.21 -12.70
C VAL A 9 -12.27 6.24 -12.98
N ARG A 10 -11.02 5.85 -12.78
CA ARG A 10 -9.81 6.65 -13.06
C ARG A 10 -8.94 5.91 -14.07
N SER A 11 -8.19 6.66 -14.88
CA SER A 11 -7.10 6.05 -15.64
C SER A 11 -6.02 5.52 -14.68
N PRO A 12 -5.21 4.53 -15.09
CA PRO A 12 -4.10 4.04 -14.27
C PRO A 12 -3.16 5.15 -13.76
N ASP A 13 -2.92 6.14 -14.60
CA ASP A 13 -2.06 7.28 -14.27
C ASP A 13 -2.67 8.19 -13.18
N GLU A 14 -3.98 8.43 -13.24
CA GLU A 14 -4.72 9.19 -12.22
C GLU A 14 -4.83 8.40 -10.92
N THR A 15 -5.08 7.09 -10.99
CA THR A 15 -5.10 6.18 -9.85
C THR A 15 -3.80 6.26 -9.07
N VAL A 16 -2.65 6.14 -9.75
CA VAL A 16 -1.33 6.18 -9.11
C VAL A 16 -1.05 7.56 -8.52
N ARG A 17 -1.36 8.65 -9.23
CA ARG A 17 -1.17 10.02 -8.71
C ARG A 17 -2.00 10.30 -7.46
N GLU A 18 -3.29 9.95 -7.49
CA GLU A 18 -4.19 10.20 -6.37
C GLU A 18 -3.84 9.34 -5.16
N ALA A 19 -3.52 8.05 -5.38
CA ALA A 19 -3.06 7.19 -4.30
C ALA A 19 -1.76 7.69 -3.67
N GLN A 20 -0.80 8.20 -4.45
CA GLN A 20 0.43 8.82 -3.90
C GLN A 20 0.10 10.03 -3.03
N ARG A 21 -0.76 10.94 -3.51
CA ARG A 21 -1.16 12.14 -2.75
C ARG A 21 -1.78 11.77 -1.41
N LEU A 22 -2.63 10.73 -1.38
CA LEU A 22 -3.28 10.24 -0.17
C LEU A 22 -2.30 9.56 0.78
N LEU A 23 -1.37 8.75 0.26
CA LEU A 23 -0.32 8.13 1.06
C LEU A 23 0.58 9.20 1.71
N ASP A 24 0.99 10.21 0.95
CA ASP A 24 1.80 11.34 1.44
C ASP A 24 1.07 12.14 2.52
N ALA A 25 -0.27 12.24 2.44
CA ALA A 25 -1.11 12.87 3.44
C ALA A 25 -1.39 11.99 4.67
N GLY A 26 -0.79 10.80 4.76
CA GLY A 26 -1.03 9.86 5.86
C GLY A 26 -2.43 9.23 5.81
N MET A 27 -3.05 9.14 4.64
CA MET A 27 -4.39 8.60 4.40
C MET A 27 -4.35 7.26 3.64
N PRO A 28 -3.70 6.20 4.18
CA PRO A 28 -3.53 4.94 3.48
C PRO A 28 -4.85 4.17 3.26
N PHE A 29 -5.87 4.40 4.08
CA PHE A 29 -7.18 3.78 3.86
C PHE A 29 -7.85 4.34 2.60
N HIS A 30 -7.81 5.66 2.40
CA HIS A 30 -8.33 6.28 1.18
C HIS A 30 -7.53 5.87 -0.06
N ALA A 31 -6.20 5.70 0.07
CA ALA A 31 -5.40 5.14 -1.02
C ALA A 31 -5.80 3.69 -1.34
N HIS A 32 -6.15 2.89 -0.33
CA HIS A 32 -6.71 1.55 -0.54
C HIS A 32 -8.00 1.59 -1.38
N GLU A 33 -8.91 2.52 -1.09
CA GLU A 33 -10.15 2.68 -1.86
C GLU A 33 -9.87 3.00 -3.34
N VAL A 34 -8.91 3.89 -3.61
CA VAL A 34 -8.50 4.24 -4.98
C VAL A 34 -7.96 3.02 -5.74
N PHE A 35 -7.13 2.19 -5.10
CA PHE A 35 -6.64 0.96 -5.71
C PHE A 35 -7.74 -0.12 -5.83
N GLU A 36 -8.68 -0.17 -4.89
CA GLU A 36 -9.80 -1.10 -4.94
C GLU A 36 -10.75 -0.78 -6.10
N ASP A 37 -11.04 0.49 -6.35
CA ASP A 37 -11.79 0.92 -7.54
C ASP A 37 -11.08 0.44 -8.81
N ALA A 38 -9.77 0.71 -8.94
CA ALA A 38 -8.99 0.25 -10.08
C ALA A 38 -8.95 -1.28 -10.22
N TRP A 39 -8.94 -2.02 -9.10
CA TRP A 39 -9.04 -3.47 -9.09
C TRP A 39 -10.39 -3.97 -9.62
N LYS A 40 -11.49 -3.29 -9.28
CA LYS A 40 -12.85 -3.69 -9.67
C LYS A 40 -13.21 -3.27 -11.11
N SER A 41 -12.66 -2.16 -11.60
CA SER A 41 -13.01 -1.60 -12.92
C SER A 41 -11.93 -1.78 -13.98
N GLY A 42 -10.71 -2.15 -13.61
CA GLY A 42 -9.57 -2.25 -14.50
C GLY A 42 -9.53 -3.53 -15.37
N PRO A 43 -8.58 -3.61 -16.32
CA PRO A 43 -8.38 -4.81 -17.14
C PRO A 43 -8.00 -6.04 -16.31
N GLU A 44 -8.48 -7.23 -16.69
CA GLU A 44 -8.19 -8.47 -15.96
C GLU A 44 -6.68 -8.75 -15.84
N ALA A 45 -5.89 -8.39 -16.85
CA ALA A 45 -4.43 -8.57 -16.86
C ALA A 45 -3.71 -7.79 -15.74
N GLU A 46 -4.32 -6.73 -15.23
CA GLU A 46 -3.75 -5.87 -14.18
C GLU A 46 -4.41 -6.08 -12.82
N ARG A 47 -5.37 -6.99 -12.75
CA ARG A 47 -6.22 -7.19 -11.57
C ARG A 47 -5.39 -7.49 -10.31
N GLU A 48 -4.39 -8.36 -10.42
CA GLU A 48 -3.50 -8.71 -9.30
C GLU A 48 -2.54 -7.57 -8.92
N LEU A 49 -2.14 -6.71 -9.87
CA LEU A 49 -1.37 -5.50 -9.57
C LEU A 49 -2.18 -4.58 -8.64
N TRP A 50 -3.40 -4.21 -9.07
CA TRP A 50 -4.25 -3.29 -8.30
C TRP A 50 -4.67 -3.87 -6.95
N ARG A 51 -5.01 -5.17 -6.91
CA ARG A 51 -5.30 -5.89 -5.67
C ARG A 51 -4.12 -5.89 -4.70
N GLY A 52 -2.90 -6.12 -5.20
CA GLY A 52 -1.70 -6.12 -4.37
C GLY A 52 -1.40 -4.76 -3.76
N LEU A 53 -1.53 -3.68 -4.54
CA LEU A 53 -1.39 -2.30 -4.06
C LEU A 53 -2.49 -1.93 -3.05
N ALA A 54 -3.74 -2.33 -3.28
CA ALA A 54 -4.82 -2.16 -2.32
C ALA A 54 -4.53 -2.87 -0.99
N GLN A 55 -3.97 -4.09 -1.03
CA GLN A 55 -3.57 -4.84 0.16
C GLN A 55 -2.43 -4.17 0.93
N MET A 56 -1.44 -3.63 0.21
CA MET A 56 -0.35 -2.88 0.83
C MET A 56 -0.85 -1.64 1.57
N ALA A 57 -1.72 -0.84 0.94
CA ALA A 57 -2.28 0.37 1.53
C ALA A 57 -3.15 0.08 2.79
N VAL A 58 -4.01 -0.93 2.73
CA VAL A 58 -4.77 -1.34 3.94
C VAL A 58 -3.88 -2.02 4.98
N GLY A 59 -2.80 -2.71 4.58
CA GLY A 59 -1.78 -3.21 5.49
C GLY A 59 -1.10 -2.10 6.30
N LEU A 60 -0.72 -1.01 5.64
CA LEU A 60 -0.20 0.20 6.30
C LEU A 60 -1.26 0.82 7.23
N THR A 61 -2.53 0.87 6.82
CA THR A 61 -3.64 1.33 7.67
C THR A 61 -3.74 0.53 8.96
N HIS A 62 -3.66 -0.81 8.88
CA HIS A 62 -3.72 -1.68 10.05
C HIS A 62 -2.52 -1.46 10.98
N ALA A 63 -1.31 -1.37 10.44
CA ALA A 63 -0.10 -1.09 11.22
C ALA A 63 -0.18 0.27 11.93
N ALA A 64 -0.66 1.31 11.25
CA ALA A 64 -0.84 2.65 11.82
C ALA A 64 -1.96 2.73 12.88
N ARG A 65 -2.84 1.73 12.95
CA ARG A 65 -3.89 1.59 13.98
C ARG A 65 -3.51 0.63 15.11
N GLY A 66 -2.25 0.18 15.15
CA GLY A 66 -1.75 -0.75 16.18
C GLY A 66 -2.13 -2.22 15.95
N ASN A 67 -2.73 -2.56 14.81
CA ASN A 67 -2.92 -3.96 14.41
C ASN A 67 -1.71 -4.43 13.60
N SER A 68 -0.56 -4.55 14.27
CA SER A 68 0.72 -4.81 13.61
C SER A 68 0.77 -6.19 12.94
N ALA A 69 0.28 -7.25 13.60
CA ALA A 69 0.24 -8.59 13.01
C ALA A 69 -0.67 -8.65 11.77
N GLY A 70 -1.86 -8.03 11.85
CA GLY A 70 -2.78 -7.92 10.72
C GLY A 70 -2.18 -7.11 9.57
N GLY A 71 -1.53 -5.99 9.88
CA GLY A 71 -0.85 -5.14 8.91
C GLY A 71 0.30 -5.85 8.20
N ALA A 72 1.19 -6.51 8.95
CA ALA A 72 2.30 -7.28 8.41
C ALA A 72 1.84 -8.39 7.45
N ARG A 73 0.78 -9.11 7.82
CA ARG A 73 0.19 -10.14 6.95
C ARG A 73 -0.31 -9.58 5.62
N LEU A 74 -0.98 -8.42 5.64
CA LEU A 74 -1.51 -7.77 4.44
C LEU A 74 -0.39 -7.22 3.55
N LEU A 75 0.62 -6.59 4.14
CA LEU A 75 1.80 -6.09 3.42
C LEU A 75 2.53 -7.22 2.68
N ARG A 76 2.79 -8.35 3.36
CA ARG A 76 3.42 -9.53 2.74
C ARG A 76 2.58 -10.12 1.63
N ARG A 77 1.26 -10.20 1.81
CA ARG A 77 0.33 -10.69 0.78
C ARG A 77 0.32 -9.79 -0.45
N GLY A 78 0.25 -8.47 -0.24
CA GLY A 78 0.32 -7.50 -1.33
C GLY A 78 1.63 -7.60 -2.10
N ALA A 79 2.76 -7.75 -1.39
CA ALA A 79 4.07 -7.96 -2.00
C ALA A 79 4.13 -9.22 -2.87
N ALA A 80 3.54 -10.32 -2.41
CA ALA A 80 3.47 -11.55 -3.19
C ALA A 80 2.58 -11.40 -4.44
N ALA A 81 1.45 -10.70 -4.34
CA ALA A 81 0.52 -10.50 -5.45
C ALA A 81 1.13 -9.71 -6.61
N VAL A 82 1.99 -8.73 -6.30
CA VAL A 82 2.60 -7.88 -7.35
C VAL A 82 3.92 -8.44 -7.91
N GLU A 83 4.42 -9.58 -7.43
CA GLU A 83 5.75 -10.11 -7.79
C GLU A 83 5.89 -10.35 -9.31
N ALA A 84 4.81 -10.79 -9.98
CA ALA A 84 4.80 -11.02 -11.44
C ALA A 84 5.03 -9.74 -12.26
N PHE A 85 4.83 -8.56 -11.66
CA PHE A 85 4.99 -7.25 -12.30
C PHE A 85 6.33 -6.58 -11.96
N ARG A 86 7.21 -7.26 -11.20
CA ARG A 86 8.49 -6.70 -10.71
C ARG A 86 9.33 -6.08 -11.83
N GLU A 87 9.48 -6.78 -12.95
CA GLU A 87 10.33 -6.38 -14.07
C GLU A 87 9.61 -5.45 -15.06
N SER A 88 8.30 -5.62 -15.24
CA SER A 88 7.54 -4.86 -16.24
C SER A 88 7.19 -3.44 -15.78
N GLY A 89 7.08 -3.21 -14.47
CA GLY A 89 6.76 -1.90 -13.89
C GLY A 89 5.59 -1.17 -14.56
N PRO A 90 4.39 -1.78 -14.68
CA PRO A 90 3.27 -1.18 -15.42
C PRO A 90 2.93 0.21 -14.88
N HIS A 91 2.53 1.12 -15.78
CA HIS A 91 2.16 2.50 -15.42
C HIS A 91 3.31 3.26 -14.70
N GLY A 92 4.56 2.88 -14.95
CA GLY A 92 5.75 3.46 -14.31
C GLY A 92 5.86 3.14 -12.82
N ILE A 93 5.11 2.15 -12.32
CA ILE A 93 5.11 1.78 -10.89
C ILE A 93 6.42 1.07 -10.56
N GLY A 94 7.09 1.50 -9.50
CA GLY A 94 8.31 0.91 -8.96
C GLY A 94 8.04 -0.38 -8.18
N VAL A 95 7.47 -1.40 -8.83
CA VAL A 95 6.99 -2.64 -8.19
C VAL A 95 8.07 -3.31 -7.34
N GLY A 96 9.29 -3.43 -7.86
CA GLY A 96 10.42 -4.00 -7.11
C GLY A 96 10.70 -3.26 -5.79
N ALA A 97 10.65 -1.93 -5.81
CA ALA A 97 10.85 -1.11 -4.60
C ALA A 97 9.68 -1.26 -3.61
N LEU A 98 8.45 -1.35 -4.11
CA LEU A 98 7.26 -1.56 -3.28
C LEU A 98 7.28 -2.93 -2.59
N ILE A 99 7.74 -3.98 -3.27
CA ILE A 99 7.91 -5.31 -2.67
C ILE A 99 8.91 -5.26 -1.51
N VAL A 100 10.06 -4.60 -1.71
CA VAL A 100 11.08 -4.45 -0.67
C VAL A 100 10.51 -3.67 0.52
N TRP A 101 9.92 -2.50 0.27
CA TRP A 101 9.28 -1.68 1.29
C TRP A 101 8.24 -2.45 2.12
N ALA A 102 7.33 -3.17 1.46
CA ALA A 102 6.26 -3.89 2.14
C ALA A 102 6.81 -5.01 3.04
N ARG A 103 7.84 -5.73 2.58
CA ARG A 103 8.48 -6.80 3.36
C ARG A 103 9.25 -6.24 4.57
N GLU A 104 9.99 -5.16 4.39
CA GLU A 104 10.74 -4.50 5.46
C GLU A 104 9.80 -3.93 6.54
N LEU A 105 8.76 -3.20 6.12
CA LEU A 105 7.76 -2.67 7.05
C LEU A 105 7.07 -3.79 7.81
N ALA A 106 6.67 -4.86 7.12
CA ALA A 106 6.08 -6.04 7.76
C ALA A 106 7.02 -6.65 8.81
N GLY A 107 8.32 -6.76 8.53
CA GLY A 107 9.32 -7.23 9.50
C GLY A 107 9.42 -6.32 10.72
N ARG A 108 9.48 -4.99 10.52
CA ARG A 108 9.58 -4.00 11.61
C ARG A 108 8.38 -4.03 12.55
N VAL A 109 7.16 -4.13 12.01
CA VAL A 109 5.94 -4.07 12.84
C VAL A 109 5.59 -5.41 13.49
N ASP A 110 6.04 -6.53 12.92
CA ASP A 110 5.80 -7.89 13.43
C ASP A 110 6.89 -8.36 14.41
N THR A 111 7.95 -7.56 14.61
CA THR A 111 8.97 -7.84 15.63
C THR A 111 8.39 -7.56 17.02
N PRO A 112 8.37 -8.55 17.94
CA PRO A 112 7.95 -8.34 19.31
C PRO A 112 8.82 -7.26 19.96
N GLY A 113 8.21 -6.26 20.63
CA GLY A 113 8.95 -5.30 21.45
C GLY A 113 9.81 -6.03 22.48
N ASP A 114 10.94 -5.43 22.85
CA ASP A 114 12.05 -5.93 23.69
C ASP A 114 11.70 -6.26 25.16
N GLY A 115 10.51 -6.81 25.42
CA GLY A 115 10.11 -7.32 26.73
C GLY A 115 9.49 -6.27 27.66
N THR A 116 9.44 -5.00 27.29
CA THR A 116 8.69 -3.99 28.05
C THR A 116 7.23 -3.93 27.59
N ALA A 117 6.40 -4.81 28.15
CA ALA A 117 4.92 -4.80 28.10
C ALA A 117 4.25 -4.28 26.81
N GLY A 118 4.17 -5.14 25.79
CA GLY A 118 2.90 -5.42 25.10
C GLY A 118 2.19 -4.31 24.32
N ARG A 119 2.86 -3.25 23.87
CA ARG A 119 2.27 -2.30 22.91
C ARG A 119 2.78 -2.60 21.51
N ALA A 120 1.87 -3.02 20.63
CA ALA A 120 2.11 -3.12 19.20
C ALA A 120 2.72 -1.81 18.68
N ARG A 121 3.81 -1.90 17.91
CA ARG A 121 4.47 -0.70 17.36
C ARG A 121 3.53 -0.04 16.36
N VAL A 122 2.90 1.05 16.79
CA VAL A 122 2.13 1.94 15.92
C VAL A 122 3.12 2.70 15.04
N VAL A 123 2.91 2.66 13.73
CA VAL A 123 3.72 3.40 12.77
C VAL A 123 3.00 4.67 12.33
N ASP A 124 3.76 5.72 12.02
CA ASP A 124 3.22 6.90 11.38
C ASP A 124 3.04 6.63 9.88
N ALA A 125 1.79 6.68 9.40
CA ALA A 125 1.47 6.30 8.02
C ALA A 125 2.09 7.24 6.99
N SER A 126 2.20 8.54 7.29
CA SER A 126 2.78 9.52 6.36
C SER A 126 4.29 9.36 6.23
N THR A 127 4.95 8.96 7.33
CA THR A 127 6.39 8.71 7.40
C THR A 127 6.77 7.40 6.71
N GLU A 128 5.94 6.37 6.85
CA GLU A 128 6.16 5.06 6.21
C GLU A 128 5.60 4.97 4.79
N ALA A 129 4.94 6.02 4.27
CA ALA A 129 4.34 6.03 2.95
C ALA A 129 5.38 5.75 1.85
N PRO A 130 5.14 4.76 0.97
CA PRO A 130 6.07 4.46 -0.12
C PRO A 130 5.97 5.47 -1.26
N ARG A 131 6.99 5.49 -2.11
CA ARG A 131 6.91 6.10 -3.44
C ARG A 131 6.44 5.07 -4.45
N LEU A 132 5.30 5.33 -5.09
CA LEU A 132 4.71 4.44 -6.07
C LEU A 132 5.48 4.42 -7.39
N ARG A 133 6.06 5.56 -7.80
CA ARG A 133 6.91 5.68 -9.00
C ARG A 133 8.34 6.07 -8.61
N PRO A 134 9.38 5.44 -9.19
CA PRO A 134 10.77 5.84 -8.96
C PRO A 134 11.00 7.23 -9.58
N GLY A 135 11.45 8.21 -8.77
CA GLY A 135 11.89 9.52 -9.26
C GLY A 135 10.99 10.73 -8.95
N GLY A 136 9.93 10.60 -8.15
CA GLY A 136 9.07 11.73 -7.78
C GLY A 136 9.56 12.53 -6.57
N ARG A 137 10.60 13.36 -6.74
CA ARG A 137 10.74 14.59 -5.94
C ARG A 137 10.56 15.77 -6.90
N ALA A 138 9.51 16.54 -6.71
CA ALA A 138 9.61 17.99 -6.94
C ALA A 138 10.34 18.58 -5.73
#